data_AF-A0A6C0JUR7-F1
#
_entry.id   AF-A0A6C0JUR7-F1
#
_cell.length_a   1.000
_cell.length_b   1.000
_cell.length_c   1.000
_cell.angle_alpha   90.00
_cell.angle_beta   90.00
_cell.angle_gamma   90.00
#
_symmetry.space_group_name_H-M   'P 1'
#
loop_
_entity.id
_entity.type
_entity.pdbx_description
1 polymer ?
#
loop_
_entity_poly.entity_id
_entity_poly.type
_entity_poly.pdbx_seq_one_letter_code
_entity_poly.pdbx_strand_id
1 'polypeptide(L)'
;MDIEEIIINLKILEKLEINQKIITRDTYLNIEPMSLIPEWFRRWNRQDSRNETLKKINTIVNQSLIILESNKELCDTYELRKYLSSSVKGLNNLKDTYSTCNQTVSRIELIIAKIKV
;
A
#
# COMPACT_ATOMS: atom_id res chain seq x y z
N MET A 1 10.30 2.03 10.21
CA MET A 1 9.66 0.70 10.08
C MET A 1 10.79 -0.29 9.98
N ASP A 2 10.66 -1.42 10.65
CA ASP A 2 11.62 -2.51 10.48
C ASP A 2 11.48 -3.14 9.08
N ILE A 3 12.50 -3.83 8.59
CA ILE A 3 12.45 -4.46 7.26
C ILE A 3 11.33 -5.50 7.19
N GLU A 4 11.13 -6.28 8.24
CA GLU A 4 10.03 -7.26 8.31
C GLU A 4 8.66 -6.57 8.19
N GLU A 5 8.49 -5.44 8.88
CA GLU A 5 7.28 -4.62 8.81
C GLU A 5 7.01 -4.13 7.39
N ILE A 6 8.05 -3.69 6.69
CA ILE A 6 7.98 -3.24 5.31
C ILE A 6 7.58 -4.41 4.40
N ILE A 7 8.25 -5.56 4.51
CA ILE A 7 7.97 -6.74 3.68
C ILE A 7 6.53 -7.21 3.87
N ILE A 8 6.04 -7.30 5.10
CA ILE A 8 4.66 -7.70 5.39
C ILE A 8 3.68 -6.73 4.72
N ASN A 9 3.92 -5.43 4.84
CA ASN A 9 3.08 -4.41 4.22
C ASN A 9 3.09 -4.47 2.69
N LEU A 10 4.25 -4.71 2.06
CA LEU A 10 4.36 -4.90 0.61
C LEU A 10 3.60 -6.15 0.13
N LYS A 11 3.67 -7.25 0.89
CA LYS A 11 2.91 -8.47 0.61
C LYS A 11 1.40 -8.28 0.76
N ILE A 12 0.97 -7.44 1.71
CA ILE A 12 -0.45 -7.09 1.85
C ILE A 12 -0.90 -6.22 0.68
N LEU A 13 -0.08 -5.26 0.25
CA LEU A 13 -0.36 -4.48 -0.96
C LEU A 13 -0.49 -5.37 -2.18
N GLU A 14 0.43 -6.30 -2.42
CA GLU A 14 0.36 -7.25 -3.54
C GLU A 14 -0.97 -8.02 -3.61
N LYS A 15 -1.54 -8.36 -2.45
CA LYS A 15 -2.81 -9.11 -2.34
C LYS A 15 -4.05 -8.26 -2.56
N LEU A 16 -3.93 -6.95 -2.67
CA LEU A 16 -5.08 -6.07 -2.86
C LEU A 16 -5.76 -6.35 -4.21
N GLU A 17 -7.06 -6.61 -4.19
CA GLU A 17 -7.90 -6.79 -5.36
C GLU A 17 -8.69 -5.53 -5.72
N ILE A 18 -9.22 -5.49 -6.94
CA ILE A 18 -10.07 -4.38 -7.40
C ILE A 18 -11.32 -4.28 -6.51
N ASN A 19 -11.74 -3.05 -6.21
CA ASN A 19 -12.85 -2.69 -5.31
C ASN A 19 -12.59 -2.92 -3.81
N GLN A 20 -11.40 -3.40 -3.42
CA GLN A 20 -11.03 -3.50 -2.01
C GLN A 20 -10.44 -2.20 -1.48
N LYS A 21 -10.70 -1.93 -0.20
CA LYS A 21 -10.14 -0.78 0.52
C LYS A 21 -9.06 -1.24 1.49
N ILE A 22 -8.08 -0.38 1.75
CA ILE A 22 -7.03 -0.61 2.75
C ILE A 22 -7.37 0.12 4.04
N ILE A 23 -7.08 -0.50 5.17
CA ILE A 23 -7.13 0.06 6.52
C ILE A 23 -5.71 0.38 6.96
N THR A 24 -5.48 1.58 7.52
CA THR A 24 -4.14 2.11 7.80
C THR A 24 -3.86 2.47 9.26
N ARG A 25 -4.76 2.08 10.18
CA ARG A 25 -4.67 2.43 11.60
C ARG A 25 -3.55 1.73 12.37
N ASP A 26 -3.24 0.49 12.01
CA ASP A 26 -2.28 -0.33 12.72
C ASP A 26 -0.87 -0.24 12.09
N THR A 27 0.09 -0.88 12.74
CA THR A 27 1.46 -1.05 12.22
C THR A 27 1.44 -1.65 10.81
N TYR A 28 0.59 -2.66 10.61
CA TYR A 28 0.38 -3.32 9.33
C TYR A 28 -0.85 -2.78 8.62
N LEU A 29 -0.74 -2.62 7.30
CA LEU A 29 -1.87 -2.43 6.41
C LEU A 29 -2.81 -3.63 6.55
N ASN A 30 -4.10 -3.40 6.39
CA ASN A 30 -5.06 -4.49 6.34
C ASN A 30 -6.02 -4.30 5.16
N ILE A 31 -6.43 -5.40 4.54
CA ILE A 31 -7.45 -5.35 3.48
C ILE A 31 -8.80 -5.42 4.16
N GLU A 32 -9.69 -4.50 3.81
CA GLU A 32 -11.05 -4.51 4.33
C GLU A 32 -11.74 -5.84 3.95
N PRO A 33 -12.16 -6.66 4.93
CA PRO A 33 -12.92 -7.86 4.65
C PRO A 33 -14.31 -7.48 4.14
N MET A 34 -14.87 -8.32 3.27
CA MET A 34 -16.27 -8.21 2.87
C MET A 34 -17.14 -8.35 4.12
N SER A 35 -17.91 -7.31 4.44
CA SER A 35 -18.71 -7.26 5.65
C SER A 35 -20.19 -7.20 5.30
N LEU A 36 -20.99 -7.97 6.03
CA LEU A 36 -22.46 -7.89 6.02
C LEU A 36 -22.96 -6.64 6.76
N ILE A 37 -22.08 -5.93 7.48
CA ILE A 37 -22.41 -4.72 8.22
C ILE A 37 -22.54 -3.55 7.24
N PRO A 38 -23.65 -2.78 7.29
CA PRO A 38 -23.85 -1.64 6.42
C PRO A 38 -22.69 -0.63 6.42
N GLU A 39 -22.32 -0.15 5.23
CA GLU A 39 -21.17 0.73 5.03
C GLU A 39 -21.26 2.03 5.84
N TRP A 40 -22.46 2.57 6.08
CA TRP A 40 -22.64 3.79 6.86
C TRP A 40 -22.23 3.64 8.34
N PHE A 41 -22.57 2.51 8.96
CA PHE A 41 -22.21 2.24 10.36
C PHE A 41 -20.71 2.05 10.51
N ARG A 42 -20.12 1.35 9.53
CA ARG A 42 -18.69 1.12 9.45
C ARG A 42 -17.91 2.42 9.16
N ARG A 43 -18.47 3.33 8.35
CA ARG A 43 -17.90 4.65 8.03
C ARG A 43 -17.85 5.57 9.25
N TRP A 44 -18.90 5.59 10.08
CA TRP A 44 -18.91 6.39 11.31
C TRP A 44 -17.73 6.01 12.21
N ASN A 45 -17.51 4.72 12.41
CA ASN A 45 -16.45 4.24 13.28
C ASN A 45 -15.04 4.42 12.69
N ARG A 46 -14.90 4.60 11.36
CA ARG A 46 -13.62 4.41 10.68
C ARG A 46 -12.71 5.62 10.58
N GLN A 47 -13.20 6.85 10.46
CA GLN A 47 -12.42 8.10 10.35
C GLN A 47 -11.15 8.09 9.44
N ASP A 48 -10.86 6.99 8.71
CA ASP A 48 -9.64 6.76 7.96
C ASP A 48 -9.84 7.47 6.63
N SER A 49 -9.05 8.52 6.41
CA SER A 49 -9.18 9.31 5.19
C SER A 49 -8.36 8.66 4.08
N ARG A 50 -8.83 8.78 2.84
CA ARG A 50 -8.07 8.40 1.64
C ARG A 50 -6.66 9.01 1.65
N ASN A 51 -6.52 10.20 2.23
CA ASN A 51 -5.24 10.88 2.34
C ASN A 51 -4.26 10.15 3.26
N GLU A 52 -4.72 9.65 4.40
CA GLU A 52 -3.89 8.87 5.33
C GLU A 52 -3.47 7.55 4.71
N THR A 53 -4.39 6.86 4.02
CA THR A 53 -4.05 5.63 3.29
C THR A 53 -2.92 5.85 2.29
N LEU A 54 -3.05 6.85 1.41
CA LEU A 54 -2.02 7.17 0.41
C LEU A 54 -0.71 7.64 1.06
N LYS A 55 -0.78 8.35 2.19
CA LYS A 55 0.40 8.81 2.92
C LYS A 55 1.17 7.63 3.51
N LYS A 56 0.49 6.68 4.17
CA LYS A 56 1.10 5.47 4.72
C LYS A 56 1.73 4.60 3.63
N ILE A 57 1.02 4.38 2.51
CA ILE A 57 1.56 3.64 1.35
C ILE A 57 2.83 4.31 0.82
N ASN A 58 2.80 5.63 0.61
CA ASN A 58 3.97 6.38 0.14
C ASN A 58 5.15 6.27 1.12
N THR A 59 4.89 6.30 2.44
CA THR A 59 5.93 6.09 3.46
C THR A 59 6.56 4.70 3.35
N ILE A 60 5.76 3.63 3.22
CA ILE A 60 6.25 2.26 3.06
C ILE A 60 7.15 2.15 1.81
N VAL A 61 6.70 2.69 0.68
CA VAL A 61 7.45 2.65 -0.58
C VAL A 61 8.76 3.43 -0.46
N ASN A 62 8.73 4.66 0.05
CA ASN A 62 9.96 5.47 0.18
C ASN A 62 10.96 4.81 1.14
N GLN A 63 10.50 4.23 2.26
CA GLN A 63 11.39 3.50 3.17
C GLN A 63 11.98 2.24 2.53
N SER A 64 11.20 1.54 1.71
CA SER A 64 11.69 0.39 0.94
C SER A 64 12.81 0.81 -0.03
N LEU A 65 12.65 1.94 -0.72
CA LEU A 65 13.65 2.47 -1.65
C LEU A 65 14.94 2.90 -0.92
N ILE A 66 14.81 3.56 0.24
CA ILE A 66 15.97 3.94 1.07
C ILE A 66 16.76 2.71 1.50
N ILE A 67 16.09 1.61 1.90
CA ILE A 67 16.76 0.37 2.29
C ILE A 67 17.44 -0.28 1.07
N LEU A 68 16.79 -0.27 -0.10
CA LEU A 68 17.36 -0.78 -1.35
C LEU A 68 18.66 -0.07 -1.76
N GLU A 69 18.78 1.23 -1.49
CA GLU A 69 19.97 2.01 -1.79
C GLU A 69 21.08 1.84 -0.72
N SER A 70 20.69 1.68 0.54
CA SER A 70 21.63 1.72 1.66
C SER A 70 22.20 0.37 2.09
N ASN A 71 21.49 -0.75 1.89
CA ASN A 71 21.93 -2.04 2.41
C ASN A 71 21.56 -3.21 1.48
N LYS A 72 22.44 -3.50 0.51
CA LYS A 72 22.22 -4.51 -0.52
C LYS A 72 22.10 -5.94 0.05
N GLU A 73 22.95 -6.32 1.00
CA GLU A 73 22.93 -7.66 1.61
C GLU A 73 21.61 -7.94 2.32
N LEU A 74 21.11 -6.95 3.07
CA LEU A 74 19.82 -7.04 3.75
C LEU A 74 18.67 -7.18 2.72
N CYS A 75 18.75 -6.43 1.62
CA CYS A 75 17.75 -6.52 0.55
C CYS A 75 17.70 -7.88 -0.12
N ASP A 76 18.87 -8.48 -0.38
CA ASP A 76 18.98 -9.80 -0.99
C ASP A 76 18.46 -10.88 -0.03
N THR A 77 18.78 -10.76 1.26
CA THR A 77 18.32 -11.67 2.32
C THR A 77 16.79 -11.72 2.43
N TYR A 78 16.13 -10.56 2.37
CA TYR A 78 14.68 -10.44 2.53
C TYR A 78 13.90 -10.39 1.20
N GLU A 79 14.59 -10.56 0.06
CA GLU A 79 14.04 -10.38 -1.29
C GLU A 79 13.27 -9.05 -1.47
N LEU A 80 13.71 -7.95 -0.84
CA LEU A 80 12.94 -6.70 -0.76
C LEU A 80 12.51 -6.17 -2.14
N ARG A 81 13.42 -6.23 -3.13
CA ARG A 81 13.15 -5.79 -4.50
C ARG A 81 11.99 -6.54 -5.14
N LYS A 82 11.89 -7.85 -4.88
CA LYS A 82 10.81 -8.71 -5.41
C LYS A 82 9.47 -8.27 -4.85
N TYR A 83 9.35 -8.16 -3.52
CA TYR A 83 8.09 -7.76 -2.89
C TYR A 83 7.68 -6.33 -3.23
N LEU A 84 8.65 -5.40 -3.36
CA LEU A 84 8.37 -4.03 -3.79
C LEU A 84 7.81 -4.03 -5.23
N SER A 85 8.42 -4.80 -6.14
CA SER A 85 7.93 -4.94 -7.52
C SER A 85 6.54 -5.58 -7.58
N SER A 86 6.31 -6.67 -6.84
CA SER A 86 5.00 -7.34 -6.78
C SER A 86 3.89 -6.45 -6.24
N SER A 87 4.20 -5.54 -5.31
CA SER A 87 3.22 -4.60 -4.75
C SER A 87 2.59 -3.67 -5.80
N VAL A 88 3.27 -3.45 -6.94
CA VAL A 88 2.76 -2.64 -8.07
C VAL A 88 1.43 -3.20 -8.60
N LYS A 89 1.23 -4.52 -8.58
CA LYS A 89 -0.05 -5.14 -8.95
C LYS A 89 -1.19 -4.58 -8.09
N GLY A 90 -1.01 -4.62 -6.77
CA GLY A 90 -1.98 -4.08 -5.82
C GLY A 90 -2.20 -2.58 -5.96
N LEU A 91 -1.14 -1.82 -6.19
CA LEU A 91 -1.26 -0.38 -6.43
C LEU A 91 -2.07 -0.07 -7.70
N ASN A 92 -1.94 -0.85 -8.77
CA ASN A 92 -2.81 -0.71 -9.95
C ASN A 92 -4.26 -1.05 -9.61
N ASN A 93 -4.52 -2.11 -8.84
CA ASN A 93 -5.88 -2.43 -8.41
C ASN A 93 -6.50 -1.32 -7.54
N LEU A 94 -5.69 -0.68 -6.67
CA LEU A 94 -6.11 0.47 -5.88
C LEU A 94 -6.42 1.69 -6.77
N LYS A 95 -5.61 1.90 -7.82
CA LYS A 95 -5.83 2.95 -8.82
C LYS A 95 -7.17 2.75 -9.52
N ASP A 96 -7.46 1.54 -9.97
CA ASP A 96 -8.72 1.20 -10.65
C ASP A 96 -9.92 1.36 -9.71
N THR A 97 -9.77 0.97 -8.45
CA THR A 97 -10.76 1.17 -7.37
C THR A 97 -11.10 2.64 -7.16
N TYR A 98 -10.16 3.56 -7.39
CA TYR A 98 -10.36 5.00 -7.28
C TYR A 98 -10.39 5.73 -8.63
N SER A 99 -10.69 5.02 -9.72
CA SER A 99 -10.68 5.54 -11.10
C SER A 99 -11.49 6.81 -11.32
N THR A 100 -12.50 7.08 -10.48
CA THR A 100 -13.33 8.30 -10.56
C THR A 100 -12.70 9.54 -9.91
N CYS A 101 -11.54 9.41 -9.25
CA CYS A 101 -10.88 10.51 -8.55
C CYS A 101 -9.48 10.77 -9.13
N ASN A 102 -9.38 11.70 -10.09
CA ASN A 102 -8.14 12.06 -10.78
C ASN A 102 -6.97 12.35 -9.82
N GLN A 103 -7.19 13.14 -8.77
CA GLN A 103 -6.15 13.45 -7.78
C GLN A 103 -5.60 12.18 -7.10
N THR A 104 -6.47 11.21 -6.79
CA THR A 104 -6.07 9.95 -6.17
C THR A 104 -5.30 9.09 -7.14
N VAL A 105 -5.81 8.97 -8.37
CA VAL A 105 -5.16 8.23 -9.46
C VAL A 105 -3.74 8.75 -9.68
N SER A 106 -3.56 10.07 -9.87
CA SER A 106 -2.25 10.66 -10.10
C SER A 106 -1.27 10.46 -8.93
N ARG A 107 -1.76 10.48 -7.69
CA ARG A 107 -0.92 10.18 -6.51
C ARG A 107 -0.45 8.73 -6.50
N ILE A 108 -1.33 7.79 -6.85
CA ILE A 108 -0.96 6.36 -6.94
C ILE A 108 0.01 6.13 -8.08
N GLU A 109 -0.20 6.75 -9.25
CA GLU A 109 0.71 6.69 -10.39
C GLU A 109 2.11 7.20 -10.04
N LEU A 110 2.20 8.30 -9.29
CA LEU A 110 3.48 8.82 -8.81
C LEU A 110 4.18 7.83 -7.85
N ILE A 111 3.44 7.14 -6.98
CA ILE A 111 4.01 6.09 -6.11
C ILE A 111 4.52 4.92 -6.96
N ILE A 112 3.76 4.46 -7.96
CA ILE A 112 4.16 3.37 -8.86
C ILE A 112 5.41 3.78 -9.66
N ALA A 113 5.47 5.02 -10.14
CA ALA A 113 6.60 5.52 -10.91
C ALA A 113 7.90 5.41 -10.13
N LYS A 114 7.91 5.72 -8.82
CA LYS A 114 9.08 5.58 -7.95
C LYS A 114 9.63 4.15 -7.85
N ILE A 115 8.79 3.14 -8.05
CA ILE A 115 9.18 1.72 -7.96
C ILE A 115 9.80 1.23 -9.28
N LYS A 116 9.42 1.86 -10.40
CA LYS A 116 9.89 1.49 -11.75
C LYS A 116 11.20 2.18 -12.15
N VAL A 117 11.72 3.07 -11.31
CA VAL A 117 13.05 3.68 -11.43
C VAL A 117 14.09 2.71 -10.88
#